data_AF-A0A329LSF9-F1
#
_entry.id   AF-A0A329LSF9-F1
#
_cell.length_a   1.000
_cell.length_b   1.000
_cell.length_c   1.000
_cell.angle_alpha   90.00
_cell.angle_beta   90.00
_cell.angle_gamma   90.00
#
_symmetry.space_group_name_H-M   'P 1'
#
loop_
_entity.id
_entity.type
_entity.pdbx_description
1 polymer ?
#
loop_
_entity_poly.entity_id
_entity_poly.type
_entity_poly.pdbx_seq_one_letter_code
_entity_poly.pdbx_strand_id
1 'polypeptide(L)'
;MRLLLEKEVEVIIFRTTKRRRILMLKDLYQLETLEQLKTRIQEEPLLDSLRQALFAEYDRYFHYANIEQWNKLVRVCEALHVVGWADREPVEAIAEKWINGSYYSSLRTRTFTTIEGTNKGWNKRGNSFVIDGGQDMANYDISALASQRNPLPKNPIRLVCSGNYQCSAQAFVDSLEELRERLDRDMRQEMYGDGFGYLGIYCWFSHHDDPSPSVRCEYFHTEQEVPPDFAADYYIRPRLQIGKLAKRGGQLKLEITRHFTRQEGELPLETQKEMFKRDLMEITAILNEKLKKKKTPYRTDLVIADLEAVLAKW
;
A
#
# COMPACT_ATOMS: atom_id res chain seq x y z
N MET A 1 24.31 -5.26 -54.99
CA MET A 1 22.83 -5.36 -55.06
C MET A 1 22.23 -6.02 -53.80
N ARG A 2 22.68 -7.21 -53.36
CA ARG A 2 22.19 -7.88 -52.12
C ARG A 2 22.31 -7.02 -50.84
N LEU A 3 23.47 -6.39 -50.63
CA LEU A 3 23.74 -5.52 -49.47
C LEU A 3 22.91 -4.23 -49.40
N LEU A 4 22.38 -3.74 -50.53
CA LEU A 4 21.51 -2.57 -50.58
C LEU A 4 20.05 -2.97 -50.28
N LEU A 5 19.61 -4.12 -50.79
CA LEU A 5 18.29 -4.70 -50.50
C LEU A 5 18.16 -5.10 -49.04
N GLU A 6 19.19 -5.66 -48.41
CA GLU A 6 19.19 -6.00 -46.98
C GLU A 6 19.05 -4.75 -46.09
N LYS A 7 19.77 -3.66 -46.41
CA LYS A 7 19.66 -2.39 -45.69
C LYS A 7 18.30 -1.73 -45.86
N GLU A 8 17.70 -1.79 -47.05
CA GLU A 8 16.36 -1.24 -47.27
C GLU A 8 15.28 -2.04 -46.53
N VAL A 9 15.38 -3.36 -46.51
CA VAL A 9 14.48 -4.25 -45.76
C VAL A 9 14.58 -3.99 -44.26
N GLU A 10 15.80 -3.85 -43.70
CA GLU A 10 16.00 -3.49 -42.29
C GLU A 10 15.39 -2.13 -41.94
N VAL A 11 15.56 -1.12 -42.79
CA VAL A 11 15.01 0.22 -42.57
C VAL A 11 13.48 0.21 -42.63
N ILE A 12 12.88 -0.56 -43.53
CA ILE A 12 11.42 -0.71 -43.65
C ILE A 12 10.87 -1.44 -42.42
N ILE A 13 11.49 -2.54 -42.00
CA ILE A 13 11.09 -3.29 -40.80
C ILE A 13 11.20 -2.40 -39.55
N PHE A 14 12.29 -1.64 -39.41
CA PHE A 14 12.50 -0.73 -38.30
C PHE A 14 11.44 0.39 -38.24
N ARG A 15 11.14 1.03 -39.39
CA ARG A 15 10.11 2.07 -39.48
C ARG A 15 8.71 1.54 -39.19
N THR A 16 8.39 0.35 -39.70
CA THR A 16 7.09 -0.29 -39.50
C THR A 16 6.89 -0.68 -38.03
N THR A 17 7.94 -1.23 -37.41
CA THR A 17 7.94 -1.59 -35.99
C THR A 17 7.82 -0.35 -35.10
N LYS A 18 8.56 0.73 -35.38
CA LYS A 18 8.46 1.99 -34.63
C LYS A 18 7.07 2.63 -34.75
N ARG A 19 6.48 2.64 -35.95
CA ARG A 19 5.13 3.20 -36.18
C ARG A 19 4.07 2.38 -35.46
N ARG A 20 4.15 1.05 -35.51
CA ARG A 20 3.25 0.14 -34.78
C ARG A 20 3.31 0.38 -33.27
N ARG A 21 4.51 0.58 -32.69
CA ARG A 21 4.68 0.92 -31.27
C ARG A 21 3.99 2.23 -30.88
N ILE A 22 4.14 3.28 -31.69
CA ILE A 22 3.53 4.59 -31.40
C ILE A 22 2.00 4.52 -31.43
N LEU A 23 1.44 3.83 -32.43
CA LEU A 23 -0.01 3.60 -32.53
C LEU A 23 -0.50 2.84 -31.29
N MET A 24 0.21 1.77 -30.93
CA MET A 24 -0.16 0.95 -29.79
C MET A 24 -0.13 1.70 -28.45
N LEU A 25 0.91 2.50 -28.17
CA LEU A 25 0.96 3.32 -26.95
C LEU A 25 -0.20 4.35 -26.90
N LYS A 26 -0.54 4.96 -28.05
CA LYS A 26 -1.70 5.86 -28.12
C LYS A 26 -2.99 5.14 -27.80
N ASP A 27 -3.18 3.93 -28.31
CA ASP A 27 -4.35 3.10 -28.03
C ASP A 27 -4.46 2.82 -26.53
N LEU A 28 -3.34 2.46 -25.86
CA LEU A 28 -3.34 2.15 -24.43
C LEU A 28 -3.82 3.31 -23.55
N TYR A 29 -3.58 4.57 -23.95
CA TYR A 29 -4.07 5.74 -23.22
C TYR A 29 -5.57 5.99 -23.36
N GLN A 30 -6.20 5.47 -24.42
CA GLN A 30 -7.63 5.67 -24.68
C GLN A 30 -8.51 4.61 -24.01
N LEU A 31 -7.93 3.52 -23.50
CA LEU A 31 -8.72 2.46 -22.86
C LEU A 31 -9.32 2.97 -21.54
N GLU A 32 -10.58 2.67 -21.29
CA GLU A 32 -11.27 3.19 -20.11
C GLU A 32 -11.17 2.23 -18.94
N THR A 33 -11.05 0.92 -19.18
CA THR A 33 -11.07 -0.11 -18.13
C THR A 33 -9.78 -0.91 -18.05
N LEU A 34 -9.53 -1.50 -16.88
CA LEU A 34 -8.39 -2.39 -16.66
C LEU A 34 -8.52 -3.69 -17.49
N GLU A 35 -9.74 -4.19 -17.71
CA GLU A 35 -9.96 -5.39 -18.52
C GLU A 35 -9.65 -5.13 -19.99
N GLN A 36 -10.08 -4.00 -20.54
CA GLN A 36 -9.67 -3.58 -21.89
C GLN A 36 -8.15 -3.49 -22.02
N LEU A 37 -7.47 -2.93 -21.01
CA LEU A 37 -6.02 -2.84 -20.98
C LEU A 37 -5.36 -4.23 -21.01
N LYS A 38 -5.82 -5.14 -20.16
CA LYS A 38 -5.30 -6.52 -20.11
C LYS A 38 -5.50 -7.25 -21.43
N THR A 39 -6.71 -7.24 -21.99
CA THR A 39 -7.01 -7.89 -23.27
C THR A 39 -6.12 -7.35 -24.38
N ARG A 40 -5.98 -6.02 -24.48
CA ARG A 40 -5.15 -5.40 -25.51
C ARG A 40 -3.66 -5.76 -25.39
N ILE A 41 -3.15 -5.88 -24.17
CA ILE A 41 -1.76 -6.32 -23.91
C ILE A 41 -1.58 -7.79 -24.28
N GLN A 42 -2.55 -8.66 -23.97
CA GLN A 42 -2.51 -10.09 -24.31
C GLN A 42 -2.50 -10.33 -25.82
N GLU A 43 -3.12 -9.46 -26.61
CA GLU A 43 -3.09 -9.50 -28.08
C GLU A 43 -1.72 -9.10 -28.67
N GLU A 44 -0.79 -8.55 -27.88
CA GLU A 44 0.51 -8.13 -28.38
C GLU A 44 1.51 -9.31 -28.44
N PRO A 45 1.97 -9.71 -29.65
CA PRO A 45 2.91 -10.83 -29.79
C PRO A 45 4.33 -10.51 -29.31
N LEU A 46 4.70 -9.23 -29.20
CA LEU A 46 6.06 -8.80 -28.84
C LEU A 46 6.09 -8.09 -27.48
N LEU A 47 5.78 -8.83 -26.41
CA LEU A 47 5.70 -8.29 -25.04
C LEU A 47 6.99 -7.60 -24.57
N ASP A 48 8.17 -8.12 -24.93
CA ASP A 48 9.43 -7.47 -24.55
C ASP A 48 9.61 -6.11 -25.21
N SER A 49 9.23 -5.99 -26.49
CA SER A 49 9.26 -4.71 -27.18
C SER A 49 8.25 -3.72 -26.61
N LEU A 50 7.09 -4.20 -26.17
CA LEU A 50 6.10 -3.39 -25.45
C LEU A 50 6.67 -2.91 -24.11
N ARG A 51 7.28 -3.80 -23.33
CA ARG A 51 7.87 -3.47 -22.02
C ARG A 51 8.91 -2.36 -22.15
N GLN A 52 9.82 -2.47 -23.13
CA GLN A 52 10.84 -1.44 -23.36
C GLN A 52 10.23 -0.09 -23.76
N ALA A 53 9.14 -0.10 -24.54
CA ALA A 53 8.42 1.12 -24.88
C ALA A 53 7.71 1.74 -23.67
N LEU A 54 7.11 0.92 -22.80
CA LEU A 54 6.51 1.36 -21.54
C LEU A 54 7.55 1.92 -20.57
N PHE A 55 8.75 1.33 -20.49
CA PHE A 55 9.85 1.89 -19.70
C PHE A 55 10.28 3.27 -20.20
N ALA A 56 10.40 3.47 -21.52
CA ALA A 56 10.71 4.78 -22.06
C ALA A 56 9.62 5.82 -21.73
N GLU A 57 8.35 5.42 -21.73
CA GLU A 57 7.23 6.27 -21.34
C GLU A 57 7.20 6.55 -19.83
N TYR A 58 7.55 5.56 -19.01
CA TYR A 58 7.71 5.72 -17.56
C TYR A 58 8.81 6.75 -17.26
N ASP A 59 10.00 6.57 -17.85
CA ASP A 59 11.14 7.47 -17.67
C ASP A 59 10.79 8.90 -18.14
N ARG A 60 10.03 9.02 -19.25
CA ARG A 60 9.57 10.30 -19.79
C ARG A 60 8.60 11.04 -18.86
N TYR A 61 7.71 10.32 -18.18
CA TYR A 61 6.69 10.92 -17.32
C TYR A 61 7.03 10.87 -15.83
N PHE A 62 8.17 10.31 -15.45
CA PHE A 62 8.60 10.19 -14.05
C PHE A 62 8.54 11.52 -13.29
N HIS A 63 8.96 12.62 -13.93
CA HIS A 63 8.88 13.98 -13.39
C HIS A 63 7.67 14.78 -13.92
N TYR A 64 6.51 14.12 -14.09
CA TYR A 64 5.27 14.69 -14.64
C TYR A 64 4.99 16.15 -14.26
N ALA A 65 4.77 17.02 -15.24
CA ALA A 65 4.62 18.46 -15.03
C ALA A 65 3.17 18.93 -14.86
N ASN A 66 2.19 18.08 -15.18
CA ASN A 66 0.77 18.41 -15.17
C ASN A 66 -0.10 17.15 -15.07
N ILE A 67 -1.42 17.34 -14.99
CA ILE A 67 -2.40 16.26 -14.81
C ILE A 67 -2.46 15.29 -16.01
N GLU A 68 -2.25 15.75 -17.24
CA GLU A 68 -2.20 14.85 -18.40
C GLU A 68 -1.03 13.88 -18.29
N GLN A 69 0.15 14.40 -17.93
CA GLN A 69 1.35 13.58 -17.76
C GLN A 69 1.19 12.61 -16.59
N TRP A 70 0.61 13.06 -15.48
CA TRP A 70 0.29 12.18 -14.35
C TRP A 70 -0.65 11.04 -14.76
N ASN A 71 -1.76 11.34 -15.42
CA ASN A 71 -2.72 10.31 -15.83
C ASN A 71 -2.11 9.33 -16.85
N LYS A 72 -1.21 9.80 -17.73
CA LYS A 72 -0.46 8.91 -18.63
C LYS A 72 0.54 8.04 -17.86
N LEU A 73 1.25 8.59 -16.87
CA LEU A 73 2.15 7.81 -16.01
C LEU A 73 1.39 6.70 -15.28
N VAL A 74 0.21 7.01 -14.71
CA VAL A 74 -0.66 6.02 -14.06
C VAL A 74 -0.98 4.88 -15.03
N ARG A 75 -1.37 5.19 -16.26
CA ARG A 75 -1.65 4.17 -17.28
C ARG A 75 -0.42 3.34 -17.65
N VAL A 76 0.76 3.94 -17.69
CA VAL A 76 2.02 3.21 -17.93
C VAL A 76 2.29 2.24 -16.78
N CYS A 77 2.15 2.66 -15.52
CA CYS A 77 2.30 1.78 -14.36
C CYS A 77 1.28 0.64 -14.35
N GLU A 78 0.02 0.91 -14.71
CA GLU A 78 -1.01 -0.12 -14.88
C GLU A 78 -0.61 -1.17 -15.93
N ALA A 79 -0.09 -0.72 -17.08
CA ALA A 79 0.36 -1.60 -18.16
C ALA A 79 1.60 -2.40 -17.77
N LEU A 80 2.59 -1.77 -17.11
CA LEU A 80 3.79 -2.45 -16.60
C LEU A 80 3.46 -3.50 -15.54
N HIS A 81 2.43 -3.27 -14.73
CA HIS A 81 1.95 -4.28 -13.79
C HIS A 81 1.39 -5.52 -14.50
N VAL A 82 0.78 -5.38 -15.68
CA VAL A 82 0.29 -6.51 -16.49
C VAL A 82 1.43 -7.18 -17.28
N VAL A 83 2.32 -6.39 -17.87
CA VAL A 83 3.44 -6.88 -18.72
C VAL A 83 4.60 -7.45 -17.89
N GLY A 84 4.70 -7.04 -16.63
CA GLY A 84 5.80 -7.34 -15.72
C GLY A 84 6.92 -6.29 -15.81
N TRP A 85 7.50 -5.98 -14.64
CA TRP A 85 8.58 -5.00 -14.47
C TRP A 85 9.99 -5.56 -14.76
N ALA A 86 10.10 -6.86 -15.06
CA ALA A 86 11.39 -7.54 -15.27
C ALA A 86 12.38 -7.21 -14.13
N ASP A 87 13.55 -6.67 -14.47
CA ASP A 87 14.62 -6.36 -13.50
C ASP A 87 14.48 -4.96 -12.85
N ARG A 88 13.46 -4.16 -13.21
CA ARG A 88 13.21 -2.85 -12.58
C ARG A 88 12.35 -3.02 -11.33
N GLU A 89 12.60 -2.21 -10.30
CA GLU A 89 11.76 -2.19 -9.09
C GLU A 89 10.31 -1.83 -9.44
N PRO A 90 9.32 -2.67 -9.10
CA PRO A 90 7.92 -2.37 -9.33
C PRO A 90 7.46 -1.17 -8.51
N VAL A 91 6.74 -0.25 -9.15
CA VAL A 91 6.07 0.86 -8.47
C VAL A 91 4.59 0.94 -8.82
N GLU A 92 3.82 1.52 -7.91
CA GLU A 92 2.44 1.93 -8.16
C GLU A 92 2.30 3.45 -8.15
N ALA A 93 1.47 3.95 -9.07
CA ALA A 93 1.11 5.37 -9.13
C ALA A 93 -0.19 5.63 -8.37
N ILE A 94 -0.13 6.44 -7.32
CA ILE A 94 -1.28 6.72 -6.46
C ILE A 94 -1.66 8.20 -6.47
N ALA A 95 -2.96 8.48 -6.38
CA ALA A 95 -3.49 9.80 -6.10
C ALA A 95 -4.48 9.72 -4.93
N GLU A 96 -4.18 10.41 -3.84
CA GLU A 96 -4.94 10.37 -2.59
C GLU A 96 -5.18 11.78 -2.06
N LYS A 97 -5.91 11.90 -0.94
CA LYS A 97 -6.15 13.17 -0.26
C LYS A 97 -5.40 13.23 1.05
N TRP A 98 -4.82 14.39 1.34
CA TRP A 98 -4.39 14.75 2.68
C TRP A 98 -5.61 14.94 3.60
N ILE A 99 -5.35 15.04 4.90
CA ILE A 99 -6.38 15.29 5.93
C ILE A 99 -7.11 16.62 5.66
N ASN A 100 -6.43 17.63 5.10
CA ASN A 100 -7.02 18.91 4.72
C ASN A 100 -7.87 18.84 3.43
N GLY A 101 -8.01 17.67 2.81
CA GLY A 101 -8.80 17.44 1.60
C GLY A 101 -8.08 17.73 0.28
N SER A 102 -6.89 18.34 0.30
CA SER A 102 -6.07 18.57 -0.89
C SER A 102 -5.53 17.25 -1.44
N TYR A 103 -5.45 17.14 -2.76
CA TYR A 103 -4.92 15.95 -3.41
C TYR A 103 -3.39 15.95 -3.39
N TYR A 104 -2.81 14.76 -3.36
CA TYR A 104 -1.42 14.52 -3.69
C TYR A 104 -1.28 13.29 -4.57
N SER A 105 -0.18 13.23 -5.31
CA SER A 105 0.20 12.06 -6.09
C SER A 105 1.64 11.66 -5.84
N SER A 106 1.94 10.38 -5.94
CA SER A 106 3.30 9.86 -5.78
C SER A 106 3.45 8.48 -6.40
N LEU A 107 4.69 8.07 -6.68
CA LEU A 107 5.03 6.68 -6.94
C LEU A 107 5.41 6.00 -5.61
N ARG A 108 4.93 4.77 -5.39
CA ARG A 108 5.24 3.97 -4.19
C ARG A 108 5.68 2.56 -4.54
N THR A 109 6.56 1.98 -3.74
CA THR A 109 6.96 0.56 -3.83
C THR A 109 5.92 -0.36 -3.17
N ARG A 110 6.11 -1.67 -3.30
CA ARG A 110 5.31 -2.68 -2.57
C ARG A 110 5.41 -2.57 -1.04
N THR A 111 6.51 -1.99 -0.54
CA THR A 111 6.80 -1.76 0.89
C THR A 111 6.35 -0.36 1.36
N PHE A 112 5.38 0.25 0.65
CA PHE A 112 4.83 1.57 0.98
C PHE A 112 5.83 2.73 0.93
N THR A 113 7.07 2.51 0.47
CA THR A 113 8.08 3.55 0.37
C THR A 113 7.74 4.47 -0.79
N THR A 114 7.66 5.78 -0.51
CA THR A 114 7.43 6.78 -1.56
C THR A 114 8.74 7.05 -2.29
N ILE A 115 8.71 7.00 -3.62
CA ILE A 115 9.88 7.28 -4.45
C ILE A 115 10.19 8.79 -4.36
N GLU A 116 11.43 9.10 -4.00
CA GLU A 116 11.91 10.46 -3.84
C GLU A 116 11.69 11.30 -5.12
N GLY A 117 11.30 12.56 -4.94
CA GLY A 117 11.05 13.48 -6.05
C GLY A 117 9.74 13.26 -6.82
N THR A 118 8.94 12.25 -6.47
CA THR A 118 7.67 11.95 -7.16
C THR A 118 6.43 12.49 -6.43
N ASN A 119 6.54 12.82 -5.14
CA ASN A 119 5.43 13.36 -4.35
C ASN A 119 5.10 14.79 -4.77
N LYS A 120 3.85 15.04 -5.19
CA LYS A 120 3.38 16.36 -5.59
C LYS A 120 2.01 16.65 -5.01
N GLY A 121 1.85 17.85 -4.43
CA GLY A 121 0.56 18.38 -4.02
C GLY A 121 -0.19 19.00 -5.20
N TRP A 122 -1.51 18.95 -5.17
CA TRP A 122 -2.37 19.47 -6.23
C TRP A 122 -3.39 20.47 -5.71
N ASN A 123 -3.57 21.54 -6.47
CA ASN A 123 -4.59 22.55 -6.27
C ASN A 123 -5.64 22.46 -7.37
N LYS A 124 -6.92 22.55 -6.99
CA LYS A 124 -8.01 22.58 -7.97
C LYS A 124 -8.02 23.92 -8.70
N ARG A 125 -8.11 23.89 -10.04
CA ARG A 125 -8.22 25.07 -10.90
C ARG A 125 -9.29 24.84 -11.96
N GLY A 126 -10.44 25.51 -11.80
CA GLY A 126 -11.59 25.29 -12.67
C GLY A 126 -12.05 23.83 -12.61
N ASN A 127 -12.11 23.17 -13.76
CA ASN A 127 -12.44 21.76 -13.91
C ASN A 127 -11.19 20.85 -13.92
N SER A 128 -10.03 21.35 -13.49
CA SER A 128 -8.79 20.57 -13.49
C SER A 128 -7.92 20.80 -12.25
N PHE A 129 -6.69 20.31 -12.29
CA PHE A 129 -5.73 20.37 -11.20
C PHE A 129 -4.36 20.84 -11.70
N VAL A 130 -3.71 21.68 -10.90
CA VAL A 130 -2.33 22.16 -11.13
C VAL A 130 -1.46 21.75 -9.95
N ILE A 131 -0.19 21.48 -10.21
CA ILE A 131 0.78 21.12 -9.17
C ILE A 131 1.08 22.35 -8.31
N ASP A 132 1.12 22.17 -7.00
CA ASP A 132 1.52 23.22 -6.08
C ASP A 132 2.98 23.65 -6.34
N GLY A 133 3.20 24.95 -6.57
CA GLY A 133 4.50 25.48 -7.02
C GLY A 133 4.95 25.04 -8.42
N GLY A 134 4.06 24.41 -9.21
CA GLY A 134 4.35 23.99 -10.58
C GLY A 134 4.42 25.14 -11.58
N GLN A 135 5.19 24.96 -12.66
CA GLN A 135 5.26 25.94 -13.76
C GLN A 135 4.05 25.87 -14.69
N ASP A 136 3.49 24.67 -14.87
CA ASP A 136 2.33 24.46 -15.73
C ASP A 136 1.04 24.73 -14.98
N MET A 137 0.39 25.81 -15.41
CA MET A 137 -0.79 26.38 -14.78
C MET A 137 -2.03 26.25 -15.66
N ALA A 138 -1.95 25.48 -16.75
CA ALA A 138 -3.04 25.31 -17.70
C ALA A 138 -4.22 24.52 -17.09
N ASN A 139 -5.44 24.87 -17.51
CA ASN A 139 -6.63 24.08 -17.21
C ASN A 139 -6.85 23.10 -18.36
N TYR A 140 -6.58 21.81 -18.11
CA TYR A 140 -6.71 20.74 -19.09
C TYR A 140 -8.13 20.18 -19.23
N ASP A 141 -9.10 20.73 -18.49
CA ASP A 141 -10.48 20.22 -18.43
C ASP A 141 -10.59 18.75 -17.96
N ILE A 142 -9.58 18.28 -17.22
CA ILE A 142 -9.54 16.93 -16.62
C ILE A 142 -9.97 17.01 -15.16
N SER A 143 -11.17 16.51 -14.86
CA SER A 143 -11.84 16.66 -13.56
C SER A 143 -11.40 15.70 -12.47
N ALA A 144 -10.52 14.74 -12.78
CA ALA A 144 -10.05 13.74 -11.83
C ALA A 144 -8.57 13.36 -12.02
N LEU A 145 -7.83 13.31 -10.91
CA LEU A 145 -6.52 12.67 -10.83
C LEU A 145 -6.70 11.15 -10.86
N ALA A 146 -6.02 10.49 -11.80
CA ALA A 146 -6.03 9.04 -11.87
C ALA A 146 -5.21 8.45 -10.71
N SER A 147 -5.63 7.28 -10.22
CA SER A 147 -4.84 6.41 -9.36
C SER A 147 -4.86 5.01 -9.98
N GLN A 148 -3.75 4.29 -9.86
CA GLN A 148 -3.60 2.95 -10.42
C GLN A 148 -4.68 2.00 -9.89
N ARG A 149 -5.32 1.25 -10.80
CA ARG A 149 -6.46 0.36 -10.48
C ARG A 149 -6.05 -1.08 -10.16
N ASN A 150 -4.85 -1.48 -10.55
CA ASN A 150 -4.21 -2.75 -10.20
C ASN A 150 -3.01 -2.48 -9.28
N PRO A 151 -3.25 -2.16 -7.98
CA PRO A 151 -2.18 -1.82 -7.06
C PRO A 151 -1.20 -2.99 -6.92
N LEU A 152 0.05 -2.69 -6.54
CA LEU A 152 1.01 -3.73 -6.22
C LEU A 152 0.47 -4.57 -5.04
N PRO A 153 0.69 -5.90 -5.04
CA PRO A 153 0.50 -6.71 -3.86
C PRO A 153 1.30 -6.09 -2.71
N LYS A 154 0.64 -5.89 -1.57
CA LYS A 154 1.29 -5.39 -0.35
C LYS A 154 1.07 -6.36 0.79
N ASN A 155 1.93 -6.28 1.80
CA ASN A 155 1.77 -7.02 3.03
C ASN A 155 0.34 -6.78 3.61
N PRO A 156 -0.41 -7.87 3.87
CA PRO A 156 -1.78 -7.78 4.36
C PRO A 156 -1.86 -7.47 5.86
N ILE A 157 -0.79 -7.60 6.65
CA ILE A 157 -0.80 -7.34 8.10
C ILE A 157 -0.22 -5.95 8.36
N ARG A 158 -1.09 -5.02 8.77
CA ARG A 158 -0.72 -3.61 8.96
C ARG A 158 -0.77 -3.23 10.43
N LEU A 159 0.40 -2.97 11.00
CA LEU A 159 0.52 -2.46 12.37
C LEU A 159 0.34 -0.94 12.37
N VAL A 160 -0.43 -0.44 13.31
CA VAL A 160 -0.65 1.00 13.53
C VAL A 160 -0.53 1.28 15.02
N CYS A 161 0.47 2.04 15.43
CA CYS A 161 0.65 2.44 16.83
C CYS A 161 -0.09 3.76 17.12
N SER A 162 -0.67 3.88 18.32
CA SER A 162 -1.19 5.15 18.80
C SER A 162 -0.06 6.16 18.99
N GLY A 163 -0.35 7.45 18.75
CA GLY A 163 0.63 8.52 18.98
C GLY A 163 0.98 8.73 20.45
N ASN A 164 0.08 8.32 21.36
CA ASN A 164 0.31 8.36 22.80
C ASN A 164 0.56 6.94 23.31
N TYR A 165 1.61 6.77 24.10
CA TYR A 165 1.97 5.54 24.80
C TYR A 165 2.86 5.90 25.99
N GLN A 166 2.87 5.04 27.00
CA GLN A 166 3.71 5.25 28.17
C GLN A 166 5.21 5.18 27.84
N CYS A 167 6.05 5.93 28.57
CA CYS A 167 7.48 6.01 28.26
C CYS A 167 8.16 4.64 28.33
N SER A 168 7.75 3.75 29.24
CA SER A 168 8.33 2.41 29.35
C SER A 168 8.06 1.51 28.13
N ALA A 169 7.04 1.82 27.33
CA ALA A 169 6.72 1.08 26.12
C ALA A 169 7.55 1.52 24.89
N GLN A 170 8.37 2.57 24.99
CA GLN A 170 9.13 3.12 23.86
C GLN A 170 9.94 2.06 23.12
N ALA A 171 10.74 1.26 23.84
CA ALA A 171 11.57 0.23 23.22
C ALA A 171 10.74 -0.83 22.48
N PHE A 172 9.54 -1.12 22.97
CA PHE A 172 8.62 -2.03 22.30
C PHE A 172 7.99 -1.39 21.06
N VAL A 173 7.56 -0.12 21.15
CA VAL A 173 7.07 0.65 19.99
C VAL A 173 8.12 0.73 18.88
N ASP A 174 9.38 1.00 19.22
CA ASP A 174 10.49 1.00 18.26
C ASP A 174 10.66 -0.39 17.61
N SER A 175 10.53 -1.46 18.40
CA SER A 175 10.58 -2.83 17.88
C SER A 175 9.39 -3.18 16.97
N LEU A 176 8.22 -2.56 17.16
CA LEU A 176 7.06 -2.73 16.27
C LEU A 176 7.29 -2.09 14.90
N GLU A 177 8.04 -0.99 14.83
CA GLU A 177 8.46 -0.41 13.56
C GLU A 177 9.41 -1.35 12.80
N GLU A 178 10.37 -1.97 13.49
CA GLU A 178 11.21 -3.02 12.91
C GLU A 178 10.37 -4.20 12.39
N LEU A 179 9.38 -4.65 13.16
CA LEU A 179 8.47 -5.72 12.75
C LEU A 179 7.69 -5.32 11.49
N ARG A 180 7.22 -4.08 11.40
CA ARG A 180 6.50 -3.55 10.24
C ARG A 180 7.35 -3.64 8.98
N GLU A 181 8.61 -3.21 9.04
CA GLU A 181 9.55 -3.31 7.91
C GLU A 181 9.79 -4.78 7.49
N ARG A 182 9.94 -5.69 8.46
CA ARG A 182 10.11 -7.12 8.19
C ARG A 182 8.88 -7.72 7.53
N LEU A 183 7.69 -7.41 8.03
CA LEU A 183 6.44 -7.86 7.41
C LEU A 183 6.31 -7.35 5.97
N ASP A 184 6.67 -6.09 5.70
CA ASP A 184 6.59 -5.54 4.35
C ASP A 184 7.59 -6.18 3.37
N ARG A 185 8.79 -6.53 3.86
CA ARG A 185 9.88 -7.08 3.04
C ARG A 185 9.79 -8.60 2.82
N ASP A 186 9.51 -9.35 3.89
CA ASP A 186 9.73 -10.80 3.97
C ASP A 186 8.46 -11.63 3.73
N MET A 187 7.29 -11.01 3.69
CA MET A 187 6.02 -11.65 3.31
C MET A 187 5.96 -11.86 1.78
N ARG A 188 5.17 -12.86 1.34
CA ARG A 188 4.97 -13.26 -0.07
C ARG A 188 3.58 -12.89 -0.56
N GLN A 189 3.22 -11.61 -0.46
CA GLN A 189 1.85 -11.13 -0.71
C GLN A 189 1.24 -11.51 -2.06
N GLU A 190 2.05 -11.63 -3.11
CA GLU A 190 1.64 -12.06 -4.44
C GLU A 190 1.09 -13.50 -4.48
N MET A 191 1.43 -14.32 -3.47
CA MET A 191 1.02 -15.72 -3.37
C MET A 191 -0.31 -15.91 -2.63
N TYR A 192 -0.84 -14.87 -1.97
CA TYR A 192 -2.02 -15.03 -1.12
C TYR A 192 -3.35 -15.03 -1.88
N GLY A 193 -3.35 -14.52 -3.11
CA GLY A 193 -4.53 -14.44 -3.98
C GLY A 193 -5.36 -13.18 -3.75
N ASP A 194 -6.39 -13.03 -4.58
CA ASP A 194 -7.29 -11.88 -4.54
C ASP A 194 -8.46 -12.11 -3.58
N GLY A 195 -8.95 -11.04 -2.95
CA GLY A 195 -10.19 -11.08 -2.18
C GLY A 195 -10.08 -10.55 -0.75
N PHE A 196 -8.87 -10.27 -0.28
CA PHE A 196 -8.62 -9.59 0.98
C PHE A 196 -7.70 -8.39 0.75
N GLY A 197 -8.00 -7.28 1.41
CA GLY A 197 -7.23 -6.05 1.33
C GLY A 197 -6.15 -6.00 2.40
N TYR A 198 -6.55 -5.94 3.68
CA TYR A 198 -5.63 -5.98 4.81
C TYR A 198 -6.33 -6.27 6.15
N LEU A 199 -5.52 -6.74 7.09
CA LEU A 199 -5.76 -6.86 8.52
C LEU A 199 -5.04 -5.70 9.22
N GLY A 200 -5.80 -4.72 9.71
CA GLY A 200 -5.28 -3.58 10.46
C GLY A 200 -5.24 -3.92 11.94
N ILE A 201 -4.08 -3.76 12.57
CA ILE A 201 -3.87 -4.04 13.99
C ILE A 201 -3.46 -2.73 14.65
N TYR A 202 -4.41 -2.13 15.35
CA TYR A 202 -4.21 -0.87 16.05
C TYR A 202 -3.72 -1.15 17.47
N CYS A 203 -2.49 -0.78 17.76
CA CYS A 203 -1.86 -0.92 19.06
C CYS A 203 -2.11 0.35 19.87
N TRP A 204 -2.97 0.25 20.88
CA TRP A 204 -3.36 1.36 21.75
C TRP A 204 -2.76 1.14 23.12
N PHE A 205 -1.94 2.06 23.60
CA PHE A 205 -1.21 1.89 24.84
C PHE A 205 -1.79 2.76 25.95
N SER A 206 -1.74 2.26 27.17
CA SER A 206 -1.83 3.11 28.35
C SER A 206 -0.72 4.17 28.29
N HIS A 207 -1.01 5.38 28.75
CA HIS A 207 -0.12 6.54 28.68
C HIS A 207 -0.33 7.45 29.90
N HIS A 208 -0.22 6.83 31.07
CA HIS A 208 -0.41 7.47 32.37
C HIS A 208 0.65 8.53 32.71
N ASP A 209 1.81 8.44 32.06
CA ASP A 209 2.97 9.31 32.24
C ASP A 209 3.14 10.33 31.10
N ASP A 210 2.12 10.48 30.23
CA ASP A 210 2.15 11.45 29.12
C ASP A 210 2.50 12.87 29.62
N PRO A 211 3.35 13.63 28.93
CA PRO A 211 3.70 15.00 29.33
C PRO A 211 2.48 15.92 29.46
N SER A 212 1.41 15.69 28.71
CA SER A 212 0.16 16.44 28.76
C SER A 212 -0.85 15.72 29.68
N PRO A 213 -1.11 16.24 30.89
CA PRO A 213 -1.97 15.54 31.85
C PRO A 213 -3.39 15.29 31.35
N SER A 214 -3.91 16.15 30.46
CA SER A 214 -5.27 16.05 29.92
C SER A 214 -5.51 14.90 28.96
N VAL A 215 -4.45 14.22 28.50
CA VAL A 215 -4.58 13.05 27.61
C VAL A 215 -4.23 11.76 28.32
N ARG A 216 -3.69 11.80 29.55
CA ARG A 216 -3.31 10.61 30.29
C ARG A 216 -4.49 9.68 30.48
N CYS A 217 -4.31 8.40 30.16
CA CYS A 217 -5.25 7.37 30.57
C CYS A 217 -4.59 6.00 30.70
N GLU A 218 -5.23 5.13 31.48
CA GLU A 218 -4.87 3.72 31.62
C GLU A 218 -5.96 2.80 31.05
N TYR A 219 -5.53 1.71 30.41
CA TYR A 219 -6.42 0.64 29.96
C TYR A 219 -6.39 -0.52 30.96
N PHE A 220 -7.57 -1.01 31.31
CA PHE A 220 -7.78 -2.25 32.05
C PHE A 220 -8.69 -3.16 31.22
N HIS A 221 -8.56 -4.49 31.37
CA HIS A 221 -9.36 -5.44 30.61
C HIS A 221 -10.69 -5.77 31.27
N THR A 222 -10.73 -5.69 32.59
CA THR A 222 -11.91 -5.97 33.40
C THR A 222 -12.06 -4.95 34.52
N GLU A 223 -13.26 -4.77 35.05
CA GLU A 223 -13.49 -3.87 36.20
C GLU A 223 -12.76 -4.34 37.45
N GLN A 224 -12.52 -5.65 37.59
CA GLN A 224 -11.84 -6.24 38.75
C GLN A 224 -10.33 -5.93 38.78
N GLU A 225 -9.75 -5.56 37.64
CA GLU A 225 -8.34 -5.16 37.55
C GLU A 225 -8.11 -3.72 38.02
N VAL A 226 -9.16 -2.91 38.14
CA VAL A 226 -9.05 -1.51 38.57
C VAL A 226 -8.82 -1.46 40.08
N PRO A 227 -7.75 -0.81 40.57
CA PRO A 227 -7.55 -0.61 42.00
C PRO A 227 -8.73 0.14 42.66
N PRO A 228 -9.18 -0.23 43.87
CA PRO A 228 -10.34 0.38 44.52
C PRO A 228 -10.28 1.91 44.68
N ASP A 229 -9.08 2.48 44.82
CA ASP A 229 -8.83 3.91 44.98
C ASP A 229 -8.13 4.53 43.75
N PHE A 230 -8.36 3.97 42.56
CA PHE A 230 -7.74 4.46 41.33
C PHE A 230 -8.29 5.84 40.94
N ALA A 231 -7.46 6.86 41.07
CA ALA A 231 -7.85 8.26 40.89
C ALA A 231 -7.61 8.83 39.49
N ALA A 232 -6.89 8.11 38.61
CA ALA A 232 -6.57 8.59 37.27
C ALA A 232 -7.68 8.23 36.26
N ASP A 233 -7.69 8.89 35.11
CA ASP A 233 -8.60 8.54 34.02
C ASP A 233 -8.25 7.15 33.46
N TYR A 234 -9.29 6.32 33.26
CA TYR A 234 -9.11 4.98 32.74
C TYR A 234 -10.26 4.53 31.85
N TYR A 235 -10.02 3.47 31.09
CA TYR A 235 -11.02 2.79 30.29
C TYR A 235 -10.97 1.28 30.49
N ILE A 236 -12.14 0.68 30.67
CA ILE A 236 -12.30 -0.76 30.51
C ILE A 236 -12.42 -1.08 29.03
N ARG A 237 -11.47 -1.87 28.51
CA ARG A 237 -11.40 -2.27 27.11
C ARG A 237 -10.97 -3.73 27.00
N PRO A 238 -11.62 -4.54 26.15
CA PRO A 238 -11.15 -5.90 25.93
C PRO A 238 -9.72 -5.87 25.38
N ARG A 239 -8.92 -6.87 25.76
CA ARG A 239 -7.56 -7.09 25.24
C ARG A 239 -7.53 -6.93 23.72
N LEU A 240 -8.41 -7.66 23.03
CA LEU A 240 -8.63 -7.56 21.59
C LEU A 240 -10.05 -7.10 21.29
N GLN A 241 -10.19 -5.91 20.72
CA GLN A 241 -11.46 -5.43 20.18
C GLN A 241 -11.55 -5.79 18.70
N ILE A 242 -12.37 -6.80 18.39
CA ILE A 242 -12.47 -7.37 17.04
C ILE A 242 -13.51 -6.61 16.21
N GLY A 243 -13.08 -6.01 15.11
CA GLY A 243 -13.96 -5.37 14.15
C GLY A 243 -14.76 -6.34 13.26
N LYS A 244 -15.60 -5.77 12.39
CA LYS A 244 -16.34 -6.51 11.37
C LYS A 244 -15.48 -6.68 10.12
N LEU A 245 -15.41 -7.92 9.61
CA LEU A 245 -14.88 -8.18 8.27
C LEU A 245 -15.85 -7.60 7.24
N ALA A 246 -15.47 -6.50 6.58
CA ALA A 246 -16.36 -5.73 5.72
C ALA A 246 -15.65 -5.27 4.43
N LYS A 247 -16.41 -5.10 3.35
CA LYS A 247 -15.87 -4.48 2.13
C LYS A 247 -15.76 -2.98 2.31
N ARG A 248 -14.57 -2.39 2.11
CA ARG A 248 -14.38 -0.94 2.03
C ARG A 248 -13.45 -0.61 0.87
N GLY A 249 -13.94 0.16 -0.11
CA GLY A 249 -13.20 0.42 -1.34
C GLY A 249 -12.98 -0.85 -2.18
N GLY A 250 -14.02 -1.69 -2.31
CA GLY A 250 -13.99 -2.91 -3.13
C GLY A 250 -13.33 -4.14 -2.48
N GLN A 251 -12.46 -3.96 -1.47
CA GLN A 251 -11.73 -5.05 -0.82
C GLN A 251 -12.26 -5.37 0.58
N LEU A 252 -12.21 -6.64 0.99
CA LEU A 252 -12.49 -7.06 2.36
C LEU A 252 -11.37 -6.59 3.29
N LYS A 253 -11.73 -5.99 4.42
CA LYS A 253 -10.79 -5.51 5.44
C LYS A 253 -11.28 -5.94 6.80
N LEU A 254 -10.34 -6.26 7.68
CA LEU A 254 -10.57 -6.52 9.10
C LEU A 254 -9.69 -5.58 9.90
N GLU A 255 -10.26 -4.96 10.92
CA GLU A 255 -9.53 -4.11 11.86
C GLU A 255 -9.71 -4.68 13.25
N ILE A 256 -8.62 -4.79 14.00
CA ILE A 256 -8.59 -5.24 15.38
C ILE A 256 -7.78 -4.22 16.17
N THR A 257 -8.31 -3.79 17.31
CA THR A 257 -7.57 -2.94 18.25
C THR A 257 -7.07 -3.82 19.39
N ARG A 258 -5.76 -3.75 19.66
CA ARG A 258 -5.13 -4.32 20.84
C ARG A 258 -4.85 -3.19 21.83
N HIS A 259 -5.53 -3.23 22.98
CA HIS A 259 -5.31 -2.26 24.06
C HIS A 259 -4.27 -2.81 25.01
N PHE A 260 -3.13 -2.17 25.19
CA PHE A 260 -2.07 -2.56 26.13
C PHE A 260 -2.29 -1.87 27.48
N THR A 261 -2.32 -2.65 28.55
CA THR A 261 -2.41 -2.12 29.91
C THR A 261 -1.08 -1.49 30.35
N ARG A 262 -1.12 -0.74 31.45
CA ARG A 262 0.09 -0.19 32.06
C ARG A 262 1.09 -1.28 32.42
N GLN A 263 0.60 -2.33 33.08
CA GLN A 263 1.40 -3.46 33.52
C GLN A 263 2.12 -4.12 32.34
N GLU A 264 1.43 -4.28 31.20
CA GLU A 264 2.02 -4.86 30.00
C GLU A 264 3.13 -3.97 29.40
N GLY A 265 2.92 -2.66 29.37
CA GLY A 265 3.93 -1.71 28.87
C GLY A 265 5.14 -1.54 29.80
N GLU A 266 5.05 -1.97 31.06
CA GLU A 266 6.16 -1.98 32.04
C GLU A 266 6.97 -3.29 32.02
N LEU A 267 6.53 -4.31 31.26
CA LEU A 267 7.26 -5.57 31.13
C LEU A 267 8.60 -5.38 30.39
N PRO A 268 9.59 -6.25 30.61
CA PRO A 268 10.80 -6.28 29.79
C PRO A 268 10.47 -6.47 28.29
N LEU A 269 11.27 -5.85 27.41
CA LEU A 269 11.06 -5.85 25.95
C LEU A 269 10.77 -7.24 25.38
N GLU A 270 11.61 -8.23 25.71
CA GLU A 270 11.44 -9.59 25.20
C GLU A 270 10.12 -10.24 25.66
N THR A 271 9.64 -9.91 26.87
CA THR A 271 8.33 -10.37 27.34
C THR A 271 7.19 -9.70 26.58
N GLN A 272 7.29 -8.40 26.29
CA GLN A 272 6.31 -7.69 25.45
C GLN A 272 6.26 -8.29 24.04
N LYS A 273 7.42 -8.57 23.43
CA LYS A 273 7.53 -9.22 22.11
C LYS A 273 6.89 -10.60 22.10
N GLU A 274 7.21 -11.47 23.05
CA GLU A 274 6.62 -12.82 23.13
C GLU A 274 5.11 -12.79 23.39
N MET A 275 4.63 -11.83 24.17
CA MET A 275 3.19 -11.60 24.33
C MET A 275 2.54 -11.20 23.00
N PHE A 276 3.13 -10.23 22.30
CA PHE A 276 2.56 -9.74 21.06
C PHE A 276 2.65 -10.75 19.92
N LYS A 277 3.68 -11.61 19.87
CA LYS A 277 3.75 -12.75 18.94
C LYS A 277 2.52 -13.65 19.10
N ARG A 278 2.16 -14.00 20.35
CA ARG A 278 0.96 -14.79 20.63
C ARG A 278 -0.32 -14.07 20.19
N ASP A 279 -0.42 -12.78 20.47
CA ASP A 279 -1.55 -11.95 20.04
C ASP A 279 -1.69 -11.94 18.51
N LEU A 280 -0.60 -11.75 17.76
CA LEU A 280 -0.61 -11.74 16.29
C LEU A 280 -1.07 -13.09 15.71
N MET A 281 -0.65 -14.20 16.31
CA MET A 281 -1.09 -15.53 15.89
C MET A 281 -2.58 -15.76 16.17
N GLU A 282 -3.08 -15.32 17.34
CA GLU A 282 -4.50 -15.36 17.67
C GLU A 282 -5.34 -14.50 16.70
N ILE A 283 -4.91 -13.26 16.44
CA ILE A 283 -5.56 -12.32 15.51
C ILE A 283 -5.60 -12.92 14.09
N THR A 284 -4.51 -13.55 13.64
CA THR A 284 -4.45 -14.16 12.31
C THR A 284 -5.32 -15.42 12.22
N ALA A 285 -5.45 -16.19 13.31
CA ALA A 285 -6.41 -17.29 13.39
C ALA A 285 -7.86 -16.78 13.28
N ILE A 286 -8.21 -15.68 13.95
CA ILE A 286 -9.52 -15.03 13.82
C ILE A 286 -9.78 -14.60 12.36
N LEU A 287 -8.78 -14.03 11.69
CA LEU A 287 -8.88 -13.67 10.27
C LEU A 287 -9.18 -14.91 9.41
N ASN A 288 -8.44 -16.00 9.60
CA ASN A 288 -8.61 -17.26 8.88
C ASN A 288 -10.05 -17.77 9.00
N GLU A 289 -10.58 -17.84 10.22
CA GLU A 289 -11.97 -18.28 10.44
C GLU A 289 -13.00 -17.39 9.73
N LYS A 290 -12.82 -16.06 9.80
CA LYS A 290 -13.74 -15.11 9.14
C LYS A 290 -13.69 -15.23 7.61
N LEU A 291 -12.51 -15.38 7.03
CA LEU A 291 -12.35 -15.54 5.58
C LEU A 291 -12.85 -16.91 5.09
N LYS A 292 -12.62 -17.99 5.85
CA LYS A 292 -13.21 -19.31 5.58
C LYS A 292 -14.74 -19.25 5.55
N LYS A 293 -15.36 -18.59 6.53
CA LYS A 293 -16.82 -18.37 6.56
C LYS A 293 -17.34 -17.58 5.36
N LYS A 294 -16.53 -16.67 4.80
CA LYS A 294 -16.84 -15.91 3.58
C LYS A 294 -16.51 -16.64 2.28
N LYS A 295 -15.92 -17.84 2.35
CA LYS A 295 -15.50 -18.65 1.18
C LYS A 295 -14.61 -17.86 0.22
N THR A 296 -13.77 -16.97 0.74
CA THR A 296 -12.85 -16.18 -0.06
C THR A 296 -11.68 -17.08 -0.51
N PRO A 297 -11.29 -17.07 -1.80
CA PRO A 297 -10.15 -17.84 -2.29
C PRO A 297 -8.81 -17.17 -1.92
N TYR A 298 -8.60 -16.93 -0.62
CA TYR A 298 -7.43 -16.26 -0.07
C TYR A 298 -6.62 -17.23 0.81
N ARG A 299 -5.33 -17.37 0.53
CA ARG A 299 -4.41 -18.34 1.15
C ARG A 299 -3.92 -17.89 2.52
N THR A 300 -4.85 -17.82 3.46
CA THR A 300 -4.54 -17.52 4.87
C THR A 300 -3.58 -18.50 5.51
N ASP A 301 -3.50 -19.73 5.01
CA ASP A 301 -2.50 -20.73 5.40
C ASP A 301 -1.07 -20.24 5.11
N LEU A 302 -0.84 -19.62 3.95
CA LEU A 302 0.46 -19.05 3.59
C LEU A 302 0.76 -17.76 4.38
N VAL A 303 -0.25 -16.93 4.64
CA VAL A 303 -0.11 -15.75 5.51
C VAL A 303 0.36 -16.15 6.90
N ILE A 304 -0.22 -17.21 7.48
CA ILE A 304 0.16 -17.71 8.80
C ILE A 304 1.61 -18.21 8.78
N ALA A 305 1.98 -19.04 7.79
CA ALA A 305 3.33 -19.58 7.70
C ALA A 305 4.40 -18.48 7.51
N ASP A 306 4.11 -17.45 6.70
CA ASP A 306 5.02 -16.33 6.50
C ASP A 306 5.12 -15.46 7.76
N LEU A 307 3.99 -15.21 8.44
CA LEU A 307 3.99 -14.50 9.71
C LEU A 307 4.84 -15.24 10.76
N GLU A 308 4.70 -16.56 10.90
CA GLU A 308 5.53 -17.36 11.80
C GLU A 308 7.03 -17.22 11.48
N ALA A 309 7.39 -17.28 10.20
CA ALA A 309 8.78 -17.12 9.76
C ALA A 309 9.33 -15.71 10.03
N VAL A 310 8.49 -14.67 9.91
CA VAL A 310 8.85 -13.29 10.25
C VAL A 310 9.03 -13.14 11.76
N LEU A 311 8.07 -13.62 12.56
CA LEU A 311 8.10 -13.54 14.02
C LEU A 311 9.22 -14.37 14.66
N ALA A 312 9.70 -15.42 14.00
CA ALA A 312 10.87 -16.18 14.45
C ALA A 312 12.19 -15.39 14.32
N LYS A 313 12.25 -14.41 13.40
CA LYS A 313 13.43 -13.56 13.16
C LYS A 313 13.37 -12.22 13.89
N TRP A 314 12.19 -11.85 14.40
CA TRP A 314 11.95 -10.65 15.17
C TRP A 314 12.05 -10.96 16.67
#